data_AF-A0AAI8W0I7-F1
#
_entry.id   AF-A0AAI8W0I7-F1
#
_cell.length_a   1.000
_cell.length_b   1.000
_cell.length_c   1.000
_cell.angle_alpha   90.00
_cell.angle_beta   90.00
_cell.angle_gamma   90.00
#
_symmetry.space_group_name_H-M   'P 1'
#
loop_
_entity.id
_entity.type
_entity.pdbx_description
1 polymer ?
#
loop_
_entity_poly.entity_id
_entity_poly.type
_entity_poly.pdbx_seq_one_letter_code
_entity_poly.pdbx_strand_id
1 'polypeptide(L)'
;MVHVQRLEGSRGPRRLLDRLKSNIRGHIRAINVAIETGTFKTEAEDSVAEMFMRKADDRIFRVGPPAGPTSSTIYQKEDGTMDVYYASEAFEFGKYGKEVDFGNEEVAETPQKQSQDEPEQTSQSSQDHIPVPIPYSTAASEFLYGYNPVLAALRGRRRKMYKLYIHPHIFPKDFAKEPTGPVNQVESARANLATLARDANVTLVNKVITQQLDRMSDGRPHNGVVLEVSKLPAPPVLHLSKPDLKQSSVRMELAKQSAEEAAVNGTSNEMQIAAKTWRYPLVVMLDGILDPANVGSIIRTCHFYGVDAVAVATNTCANLSSPIVAKASSGGCEAVRLLSLPKPSEFVYESGRNGWSIYAAEASSAGSADKTRKLTTSSVAADSPLAKHPCILMLGAEGEGLRENLRKRADGFVAIQSSAKPADMGNVGVDSLNVGVAAGILLESFLSRPAAAPKEKDISGELGW
;
A
#
# COMPACT_ATOMS: atom_id res chain seq x y z
N MET A 1 30.47 -20.68 10.52
CA MET A 1 30.63 -20.91 9.06
C MET A 1 29.63 -22.00 8.65
N VAL A 2 28.92 -21.88 7.53
CA VAL A 2 27.87 -22.85 7.13
C VAL A 2 28.28 -23.58 5.86
N HIS A 3 28.36 -24.91 5.91
CA HIS A 3 28.63 -25.74 4.73
C HIS A 3 27.36 -26.45 4.28
N VAL A 4 27.04 -26.32 2.99
CA VAL A 4 25.87 -26.96 2.38
C VAL A 4 26.37 -28.06 1.46
N GLN A 5 26.07 -29.32 1.82
CA GLN A 5 26.51 -30.49 1.06
C GLN A 5 25.32 -31.33 0.59
N ARG A 6 25.45 -31.88 -0.62
CA ARG A 6 24.49 -32.84 -1.18
C ARG A 6 24.82 -34.22 -0.64
N LEU A 7 23.83 -34.98 -0.18
CA LEU A 7 24.04 -36.39 0.15
C LEU A 7 24.24 -37.19 -1.15
N GLU A 8 25.35 -37.92 -1.24
CA GLU A 8 25.69 -38.75 -2.41
C GLU A 8 24.61 -39.83 -2.64
N GLY A 9 24.20 -40.00 -3.90
CA GLY A 9 23.12 -40.91 -4.32
C GLY A 9 21.83 -40.23 -4.80
N SER A 10 21.69 -38.93 -4.57
CA SER A 10 20.52 -38.15 -5.00
C SER A 10 20.64 -37.71 -6.49
N ARG A 11 19.74 -38.14 -7.39
CA ARG A 11 19.60 -37.56 -8.76
C ARG A 11 18.47 -36.53 -8.76
N GLY A 12 18.78 -35.29 -9.15
CA GLY A 12 17.81 -34.19 -9.09
C GLY A 12 18.30 -32.94 -9.81
N PRO A 13 17.38 -32.10 -10.35
CA PRO A 13 17.68 -31.03 -11.28
C PRO A 13 18.44 -29.85 -10.64
N ARG A 14 19.52 -29.38 -11.29
CA ARG A 14 20.39 -28.26 -10.85
C ARG A 14 19.61 -27.00 -10.43
N ARG A 15 18.46 -26.71 -11.05
CA ARG A 15 17.62 -25.53 -10.73
C ARG A 15 17.03 -25.52 -9.32
N LEU A 16 16.74 -26.70 -8.75
CA LEU A 16 16.27 -26.81 -7.37
C LEU A 16 17.40 -26.50 -6.38
N LEU A 17 18.62 -26.93 -6.73
CA LEU A 17 19.86 -26.65 -6.02
C LEU A 17 20.12 -25.15 -5.87
N ASP A 18 19.94 -24.40 -6.97
CA ASP A 18 20.22 -22.97 -7.00
C ASP A 18 19.20 -22.16 -6.21
N ARG A 19 17.92 -22.55 -6.26
CA ARG A 19 16.86 -21.97 -5.42
C ARG A 19 17.09 -22.24 -3.93
N LEU A 20 17.47 -23.46 -3.57
CA LEU A 20 17.73 -23.81 -2.18
C LEU A 20 18.98 -23.09 -1.64
N LYS A 21 20.06 -23.03 -2.43
CA LYS A 21 21.27 -22.26 -2.11
C LYS A 21 20.99 -20.77 -1.95
N SER A 22 20.15 -20.20 -2.82
CA SER A 22 19.74 -18.79 -2.74
C SER A 22 18.98 -18.51 -1.44
N ASN A 23 18.02 -19.37 -1.08
CA ASN A 23 17.29 -19.25 0.18
C ASN A 23 18.23 -19.40 1.38
N ILE A 24 19.12 -20.40 1.41
CA ILE A 24 20.04 -20.60 2.53
C ILE A 24 20.99 -19.39 2.68
N ARG A 25 21.53 -18.84 1.58
CA ARG A 25 22.35 -17.62 1.61
C ARG A 25 21.56 -16.40 2.10
N GLY A 26 20.29 -16.27 1.71
CA GLY A 26 19.42 -15.19 2.17
C GLY A 26 19.21 -15.23 3.68
N HIS A 27 19.03 -16.42 4.26
CA HIS A 27 18.86 -16.60 5.69
C HIS A 27 20.18 -16.41 6.47
N ILE A 28 21.32 -16.87 5.93
CA ILE A 28 22.65 -16.62 6.52
C ILE A 28 22.98 -15.12 6.52
N ARG A 29 22.62 -14.38 5.47
CA ARG A 29 22.77 -12.91 5.45
C ARG A 29 21.95 -12.24 6.55
N ALA A 30 20.70 -12.68 6.76
CA ALA A 30 19.86 -12.13 7.82
C ALA A 30 20.47 -12.37 9.22
N ILE A 31 21.09 -13.54 9.42
CA ILE A 31 21.79 -13.88 10.68
C ILE A 31 23.03 -13.00 10.87
N ASN A 32 23.87 -12.83 9.84
CA ASN A 32 25.06 -11.98 9.93
C ASN A 32 24.71 -10.51 10.19
N VAL A 33 23.64 -10.00 9.58
CA VAL A 33 23.15 -8.63 9.83
C VAL A 33 22.71 -8.47 11.28
N ALA A 34 22.01 -9.46 11.87
CA ALA A 34 21.59 -9.41 13.26
C ALA A 34 22.78 -9.45 14.26
N ILE A 35 23.87 -10.15 13.91
CA ILE A 35 25.14 -10.17 14.65
C ILE A 35 25.83 -8.82 14.59
N GLU A 36 25.90 -8.20 13.41
CA GLU A 36 26.50 -6.87 13.23
C GLU A 36 25.71 -5.76 13.94
N THR A 37 24.38 -5.89 14.06
CA THR A 37 23.53 -4.87 14.68
C THR A 37 23.35 -5.03 16.19
N GLY A 38 23.93 -6.06 16.81
CA GLY A 38 23.90 -6.25 18.28
C GLY A 38 22.49 -6.49 18.86
N THR A 39 21.52 -6.84 18.03
CA THR A 39 20.12 -7.03 18.40
C THR A 39 19.86 -8.46 18.88
N PHE A 40 20.44 -8.85 20.01
CA PHE A 40 20.11 -10.12 20.66
C PHE A 40 19.69 -9.89 22.13
N LYS A 41 18.62 -10.58 22.57
CA LYS A 41 18.15 -10.60 23.97
C LYS A 41 18.61 -11.86 24.74
N THR A 42 19.27 -12.81 24.08
CA THR A 42 19.87 -14.05 24.62
C THR A 42 21.13 -14.40 23.82
N GLU A 43 21.95 -15.35 24.28
CA GLU A 43 23.16 -15.78 23.57
C GLU A 43 22.83 -16.23 22.14
N ALA A 44 23.63 -15.77 21.15
CA ALA A 44 23.30 -15.84 19.73
C ALA A 44 23.15 -17.28 19.18
N GLU A 45 23.75 -18.26 19.87
CA GLU A 45 23.73 -19.67 19.49
C GLU A 45 22.35 -20.32 19.75
N ASP A 46 21.72 -19.99 20.88
CA ASP A 46 20.42 -20.53 21.27
C ASP A 46 19.28 -20.01 20.39
N SER A 47 19.34 -18.75 19.93
CA SER A 47 18.29 -18.15 19.10
C SER A 47 18.32 -18.66 17.65
N VAL A 48 19.50 -18.97 17.14
CA VAL A 48 19.66 -19.63 15.83
C VAL A 48 19.14 -21.07 15.91
N ALA A 49 19.48 -21.80 16.97
CA ALA A 49 18.95 -23.14 17.23
C ALA A 49 17.42 -23.13 17.37
N GLU A 50 16.83 -22.18 18.11
CA GLU A 50 15.38 -22.05 18.32
C GLU A 50 14.64 -21.70 17.01
N MET A 51 15.21 -20.85 16.16
CA MET A 51 14.66 -20.54 14.83
C MET A 51 14.71 -21.75 13.89
N PHE A 52 15.76 -22.58 13.96
CA PHE A 52 15.87 -23.82 13.20
C PHE A 52 14.92 -24.91 13.72
N MET A 53 14.77 -25.04 15.04
CA MET A 53 13.82 -25.96 15.68
C MET A 53 12.37 -25.61 15.29
N ARG A 54 12.03 -24.31 15.25
CA ARG A 54 10.70 -23.84 14.81
C ARG A 54 10.39 -24.18 13.33
N LYS A 55 11.42 -24.28 12.48
CA LYS A 55 11.27 -24.74 11.08
C LYS A 55 11.36 -26.26 10.92
N ALA A 56 11.91 -26.96 11.90
CA ALA A 56 11.81 -28.42 12.01
C ALA A 56 10.38 -28.85 12.39
N ASP A 57 9.69 -28.06 13.22
CA ASP A 57 8.26 -28.24 13.51
C ASP A 57 7.36 -28.11 12.27
N ASP A 58 7.75 -27.25 11.30
CA ASP A 58 7.13 -27.17 9.97
C ASP A 58 7.45 -28.36 9.05
N ARG A 59 8.17 -29.38 9.57
CA ARG A 59 8.64 -30.62 8.89
C ARG A 59 9.58 -30.40 7.71
N ILE A 60 10.25 -29.26 7.63
CA ILE A 60 11.12 -28.89 6.50
C ILE A 60 12.53 -29.52 6.64
N PHE A 61 13.03 -29.68 7.87
CA PHE A 61 14.33 -30.30 8.17
C PHE A 61 14.28 -31.10 9.48
N ARG A 62 15.14 -32.11 9.63
CA ARG A 62 15.41 -32.76 10.92
C ARG A 62 16.67 -32.18 11.57
N VAL A 63 16.70 -32.15 12.90
CA VAL A 63 17.86 -31.74 13.69
C VAL A 63 18.56 -32.99 14.21
N GLY A 64 19.85 -33.15 13.91
CA GLY A 64 20.64 -34.33 14.30
C GLY A 64 21.66 -34.76 13.24
N PRO A 65 22.42 -35.86 13.46
CA PRO A 65 23.29 -36.40 12.44
C PRO A 65 22.49 -36.94 11.24
N PRO A 66 23.05 -36.95 10.01
CA PRO A 66 22.32 -37.34 8.80
C PRO A 66 21.81 -38.79 8.90
N ALA A 67 20.48 -38.97 8.85
CA ALA A 67 19.81 -40.25 9.05
C ALA A 67 19.57 -41.05 7.76
N GLY A 68 20.41 -40.84 6.73
CA GLY A 68 20.31 -41.52 5.43
C GLY A 68 19.93 -40.59 4.26
N PRO A 69 19.91 -41.11 3.01
CA PRO A 69 19.85 -40.32 1.78
C PRO A 69 18.51 -39.63 1.49
N THR A 70 17.48 -39.90 2.30
CA THR A 70 16.09 -39.46 2.09
C THR A 70 15.63 -38.35 3.05
N SER A 71 16.44 -37.94 4.03
CA SER A 71 16.07 -36.87 4.96
C SER A 71 17.03 -35.68 4.95
N SER A 72 16.50 -34.49 4.68
CA SER A 72 17.25 -33.23 4.83
C SER A 72 17.47 -32.91 6.31
N THR A 73 18.74 -32.75 6.72
CA THR A 73 19.15 -32.68 8.12
C THR A 73 20.11 -31.50 8.35
N ILE A 74 19.97 -30.81 9.47
CA ILE A 74 20.88 -29.75 9.93
C ILE A 74 21.65 -30.28 11.14
N TYR A 75 22.97 -30.20 11.10
CA TYR A 75 23.87 -30.74 12.13
C TYR A 75 24.90 -29.67 12.56
N GLN A 76 25.02 -29.43 13.86
CA GLN A 76 26.05 -28.56 14.43
C GLN A 76 27.21 -29.44 14.93
N LYS A 77 28.42 -29.11 14.49
CA LYS A 77 29.66 -29.76 14.94
C LYS A 77 30.14 -29.16 16.26
N GLU A 78 30.98 -29.91 16.98
CA GLU A 78 31.57 -29.51 18.26
C GLU A 78 32.43 -28.22 18.17
N ASP A 79 32.90 -27.86 16.97
CA ASP A 79 33.65 -26.63 16.70
C ASP A 79 32.78 -25.40 16.39
N GLY A 80 31.44 -25.54 16.51
CA GLY A 80 30.47 -24.47 16.24
C GLY A 80 30.12 -24.27 14.76
N THR A 81 30.65 -25.08 13.84
CA THR A 81 30.24 -25.05 12.43
C THR A 81 28.92 -25.80 12.19
N MET A 82 28.09 -25.29 11.28
CA MET A 82 26.80 -25.91 10.93
C MET A 82 26.83 -26.49 9.52
N ASP A 83 26.50 -27.77 9.41
CA ASP A 83 26.37 -28.50 8.16
C ASP A 83 24.89 -28.73 7.83
N VAL A 84 24.49 -28.39 6.61
CA VAL A 84 23.14 -28.61 6.10
C VAL A 84 23.19 -29.65 4.99
N TYR A 85 22.56 -30.80 5.25
CA TYR A 85 22.38 -31.90 4.32
C TYR A 85 20.98 -31.89 3.75
N TYR A 86 20.83 -32.15 2.46
CA TYR A 86 19.52 -32.25 1.80
C TYR A 86 19.40 -33.51 0.94
N ALA A 87 18.23 -34.13 1.01
CA ALA A 87 17.83 -35.28 0.20
C ALA A 87 17.00 -34.82 -1.02
N SER A 88 17.10 -35.51 -2.16
CA SER A 88 16.37 -35.11 -3.39
C SER A 88 15.04 -35.82 -3.60
N GLU A 89 14.68 -36.81 -2.80
CA GLU A 89 13.38 -37.47 -2.91
C GLU A 89 12.30 -36.66 -2.20
N ALA A 90 11.23 -36.38 -2.94
CA ALA A 90 10.26 -35.34 -2.67
C ALA A 90 9.46 -35.57 -1.40
N PHE A 91 9.35 -34.54 -0.56
CA PHE A 91 8.14 -34.36 0.22
C PHE A 91 7.03 -33.91 -0.73
N GLU A 92 5.97 -34.70 -0.85
CA GLU A 92 4.74 -34.32 -1.54
C GLU A 92 4.21 -33.01 -0.93
N PHE A 93 4.35 -31.91 -1.68
CA PHE A 93 3.60 -30.69 -1.40
C PHE A 93 2.13 -31.00 -1.66
N GLY A 94 1.39 -31.26 -0.59
CA GLY A 94 -0.05 -31.43 -0.63
C GLY A 94 -0.73 -30.23 -1.28
N LYS A 95 -1.19 -30.45 -2.52
CA LYS A 95 -2.25 -29.74 -3.27
C LYS A 95 -2.28 -28.22 -3.15
N TYR A 96 -1.75 -27.53 -4.15
CA TYR A 96 -2.48 -26.54 -4.96
C TYR A 96 -1.63 -26.14 -6.18
N GLY A 97 -2.18 -26.35 -7.39
CA GLY A 97 -1.77 -25.58 -8.59
C GLY A 97 -1.05 -26.34 -9.71
N LYS A 98 -1.84 -27.05 -10.52
CA LYS A 98 -1.66 -27.45 -11.94
C LYS A 98 -0.27 -27.34 -12.60
N GLU A 99 0.17 -28.50 -13.09
CA GLU A 99 1.19 -28.74 -14.11
C GLU A 99 0.96 -27.93 -15.39
N VAL A 100 2.05 -27.51 -16.03
CA VAL A 100 2.12 -27.43 -17.49
C VAL A 100 3.48 -27.94 -17.95
N ASP A 101 3.38 -28.98 -18.75
CA ASP A 101 4.38 -29.77 -19.46
C ASP A 101 4.95 -29.00 -20.67
N PHE A 102 6.25 -29.17 -20.97
CA PHE A 102 6.84 -28.85 -22.26
C PHE A 102 8.09 -29.71 -22.51
N GLY A 103 7.88 -30.83 -23.20
CA GLY A 103 8.32 -30.99 -24.60
C GLY A 103 9.83 -30.94 -24.88
N ASN A 104 10.37 -32.11 -25.23
CA ASN A 104 11.70 -32.33 -25.81
C ASN A 104 11.91 -31.58 -27.14
N GLU A 105 13.08 -30.97 -27.31
CA GLU A 105 13.78 -30.92 -28.60
C GLU A 105 15.25 -31.28 -28.38
N GLU A 106 15.68 -32.33 -29.10
CA GLU A 106 17.03 -32.89 -29.14
C GLU A 106 18.00 -31.97 -29.90
N VAL A 107 19.23 -31.86 -29.42
CA VAL A 107 20.39 -31.64 -30.30
C VAL A 107 21.55 -32.52 -29.83
N ALA A 108 22.09 -33.24 -30.82
CA ALA A 108 23.02 -34.35 -30.78
C ALA A 108 24.36 -34.13 -30.05
N GLU A 109 24.85 -35.21 -29.44
CA GLU A 109 26.22 -35.39 -28.96
C GLU A 109 27.22 -35.64 -30.10
N THR A 110 28.45 -35.15 -29.95
CA THR A 110 29.65 -35.74 -30.55
C THR A 110 30.89 -35.30 -29.74
N PRO A 111 32.04 -36.02 -29.78
CA PRO A 111 32.60 -36.62 -28.58
C PRO A 111 33.88 -35.93 -28.09
N GLN A 112 34.20 -36.22 -26.83
CA GLN A 112 35.39 -35.79 -26.08
C GLN A 112 36.72 -35.96 -26.83
N LYS A 113 37.60 -34.96 -26.70
CA LYS A 113 39.05 -35.12 -26.81
C LYS A 113 39.75 -34.42 -25.65
N GLN A 114 40.70 -35.16 -25.06
CA GLN A 114 41.57 -34.81 -23.94
C GLN A 114 42.65 -33.79 -24.34
N SER A 115 42.98 -32.86 -23.44
CA SER A 115 44.33 -32.29 -23.22
C SER A 115 44.24 -31.25 -22.09
N GLN A 116 44.82 -31.57 -20.92
CA GLN A 116 46.07 -31.00 -20.39
C GLN A 116 45.89 -29.62 -19.73
N ASP A 117 46.16 -29.60 -18.43
CA ASP A 117 46.18 -28.46 -17.53
C ASP A 117 47.18 -27.37 -17.97
N GLU A 118 46.66 -26.19 -18.29
CA GLU A 118 47.34 -24.90 -18.08
C GLU A 118 46.37 -23.95 -17.36
N PRO A 119 46.85 -23.06 -16.48
CA PRO A 119 45.99 -22.31 -15.57
C PRO A 119 45.25 -21.19 -16.31
N GLU A 120 43.97 -21.41 -16.63
CA GLU A 120 43.10 -20.34 -17.10
C GLU A 120 42.91 -19.30 -16.00
N GLN A 121 43.36 -18.08 -16.33
CA GLN A 121 43.12 -16.85 -15.61
C GLN A 121 41.65 -16.75 -15.19
N THR A 122 41.44 -16.55 -13.89
CA THR A 122 40.18 -16.10 -13.32
C THR A 122 39.75 -14.78 -13.96
N SER A 123 38.99 -14.86 -15.05
CA SER A 123 38.05 -13.81 -15.39
C SER A 123 36.91 -13.88 -14.37
N GLN A 124 37.17 -13.32 -13.19
CA GLN A 124 36.10 -12.82 -12.35
C GLN A 124 35.29 -11.87 -13.22
N SER A 125 34.10 -12.29 -13.65
CA SER A 125 33.17 -11.42 -14.35
C SER A 125 32.72 -10.34 -13.37
N SER A 126 33.42 -9.21 -13.39
CA SER A 126 33.19 -7.97 -12.66
C SER A 126 31.89 -7.27 -13.07
N GLN A 127 30.78 -8.02 -13.24
CA GLN A 127 29.48 -7.48 -13.64
C GLN A 127 28.50 -7.28 -12.48
N ASP A 128 28.86 -7.65 -11.25
CA ASP A 128 27.93 -7.63 -10.09
C ASP A 128 27.77 -6.28 -9.38
N HIS A 129 28.34 -5.18 -9.89
CA HIS A 129 28.22 -3.88 -9.24
C HIS A 129 28.05 -2.68 -10.20
N ILE A 130 27.37 -2.85 -11.33
CA ILE A 130 26.92 -1.66 -12.08
C ILE A 130 25.64 -1.12 -11.42
N PRO A 131 25.63 0.11 -10.89
CA PRO A 131 24.40 0.73 -10.46
C PRO A 131 23.53 0.94 -11.69
N VAL A 132 22.52 0.10 -11.86
CA VAL A 132 21.40 0.33 -12.78
C VAL A 132 20.77 1.71 -12.47
N PRO A 133 20.92 2.71 -13.35
CA PRO A 133 20.43 4.05 -13.09
C PRO A 133 18.90 4.06 -13.11
N ILE A 134 18.28 4.82 -12.21
CA ILE A 134 16.84 5.06 -12.21
C ILE A 134 16.57 6.24 -13.16
N PRO A 135 15.83 6.04 -14.25
CA PRO A 135 15.56 7.10 -15.22
C PRO A 135 14.49 8.06 -14.68
N TYR A 136 14.88 9.30 -14.37
CA TYR A 136 13.94 10.39 -14.10
C TYR A 136 13.83 11.28 -15.33
N SER A 137 12.61 11.51 -15.80
CA SER A 137 12.27 12.47 -16.84
C SER A 137 12.27 13.90 -16.31
N THR A 138 12.04 14.09 -14.99
CA THR A 138 12.14 15.39 -14.31
C THR A 138 12.64 15.21 -12.87
N ALA A 139 13.21 16.25 -12.25
CA ALA A 139 13.65 16.17 -10.84
C ALA A 139 12.50 15.96 -9.83
N ALA A 140 11.26 16.20 -10.25
CA ALA A 140 10.05 16.10 -9.41
C ALA A 140 9.15 14.91 -9.80
N SER A 141 9.60 14.01 -10.68
CA SER A 141 8.81 12.83 -11.03
C SER A 141 8.93 11.74 -9.96
N GLU A 142 7.86 10.98 -9.84
CA GLU A 142 7.69 9.91 -8.86
C GLU A 142 7.30 8.62 -9.59
N PHE A 143 7.57 7.48 -8.96
CA PHE A 143 7.21 6.17 -9.50
C PHE A 143 5.98 5.60 -8.80
N LEU A 144 4.94 5.38 -9.58
CA LEU A 144 3.74 4.66 -9.18
C LEU A 144 3.87 3.21 -9.62
N TYR A 145 3.74 2.26 -8.70
CA TYR A 145 3.95 0.84 -9.01
C TYR A 145 2.73 -0.03 -8.68
N GLY A 146 2.62 -1.14 -9.41
CA GLY A 146 1.51 -2.07 -9.29
C GLY A 146 0.36 -1.78 -10.25
N TYR A 147 -0.35 -2.83 -10.62
CA TYR A 147 -1.39 -2.77 -11.64
C TYR A 147 -2.54 -1.80 -11.29
N ASN A 148 -3.18 -1.95 -10.13
CA ASN A 148 -4.34 -1.11 -9.76
C ASN A 148 -4.02 0.38 -9.62
N PRO A 149 -2.94 0.80 -8.92
CA PRO A 149 -2.60 2.21 -8.82
C PRO A 149 -2.30 2.83 -10.18
N VAL A 150 -1.54 2.14 -11.03
CA VAL A 150 -1.22 2.62 -12.39
C VAL A 150 -2.49 2.73 -13.24
N LEU A 151 -3.36 1.73 -13.19
CA LEU A 151 -4.64 1.74 -13.91
C LEU A 151 -5.53 2.90 -13.47
N ALA A 152 -5.62 3.15 -12.15
CA ALA A 152 -6.39 4.26 -11.60
C ALA A 152 -5.82 5.62 -12.02
N ALA A 153 -4.50 5.78 -12.04
CA ALA A 153 -3.87 7.02 -12.47
C ALA A 153 -4.16 7.29 -13.96
N LEU A 154 -4.01 6.28 -14.82
CA LEU A 154 -4.32 6.36 -16.25
C LEU A 154 -5.78 6.74 -16.52
N ARG A 155 -6.72 6.23 -15.72
CA ARG A 155 -8.16 6.57 -15.82
C ARG A 155 -8.45 7.98 -15.29
N GLY A 156 -7.87 8.32 -14.14
CA GLY A 156 -8.14 9.58 -13.45
C GLY A 156 -7.52 10.80 -14.14
N ARG A 157 -6.39 10.63 -14.84
CA ARG A 157 -5.69 11.69 -15.60
C ARG A 157 -5.42 12.96 -14.80
N ARG A 158 -5.26 12.83 -13.48
CA ARG A 158 -4.96 13.95 -12.58
C ARG A 158 -3.47 14.26 -12.47
N ARG A 159 -2.62 13.34 -12.90
CA ARG A 159 -1.16 13.52 -12.91
C ARG A 159 -0.68 13.73 -14.33
N LYS A 160 0.41 14.47 -14.47
CA LYS A 160 1.22 14.39 -15.68
C LYS A 160 1.91 13.04 -15.70
N MET A 161 1.83 12.33 -16.82
CA MET A 161 2.40 10.99 -16.98
C MET A 161 3.53 11.07 -17.99
N TYR A 162 4.65 10.41 -17.69
CA TYR A 162 5.85 10.49 -18.51
C TYR A 162 6.10 9.18 -19.26
N LYS A 163 6.37 8.11 -18.52
CA LYS A 163 6.76 6.81 -19.08
C LYS A 163 6.09 5.68 -18.31
N LEU A 164 5.59 4.70 -19.05
CA LEU A 164 5.03 3.47 -18.49
C LEU A 164 6.00 2.32 -18.78
N TYR A 165 6.63 1.82 -17.73
CA TYR A 165 7.57 0.71 -17.76
C TYR A 165 6.83 -0.60 -17.54
N ILE A 166 6.99 -1.53 -18.47
CA ILE A 166 6.26 -2.78 -18.49
C ILE A 166 7.23 -3.94 -18.70
N HIS A 167 7.13 -4.95 -17.84
CA HIS A 167 7.96 -6.14 -17.95
C HIS A 167 7.55 -7.03 -19.14
N PRO A 168 8.47 -7.38 -20.06
CA PRO A 168 8.15 -8.05 -21.32
C PRO A 168 7.63 -9.48 -21.17
N HIS A 169 7.93 -10.16 -20.06
CA HIS A 169 7.36 -11.49 -19.79
C HIS A 169 5.91 -11.43 -19.29
N ILE A 170 5.50 -10.30 -18.70
CA ILE A 170 4.14 -10.14 -18.18
C ILE A 170 3.24 -9.56 -19.27
N PHE A 171 3.80 -8.78 -20.21
CA PHE A 171 3.09 -8.20 -21.33
C PHE A 171 3.88 -8.45 -22.62
N PRO A 172 3.35 -9.23 -23.58
CA PRO A 172 4.05 -9.58 -24.81
C PRO A 172 4.54 -8.35 -25.58
N LYS A 173 5.57 -8.51 -26.43
CA LYS A 173 6.10 -7.42 -27.27
C LYS A 173 5.03 -6.75 -28.15
N ASP A 174 3.98 -7.49 -28.51
CA ASP A 174 2.81 -7.01 -29.27
C ASP A 174 1.73 -6.32 -28.41
N PHE A 175 2.02 -5.93 -27.17
CA PHE A 175 1.10 -5.18 -26.30
C PHE A 175 0.50 -3.90 -26.94
N ALA A 176 1.15 -3.38 -27.98
CA ALA A 176 0.66 -2.25 -28.76
C ALA A 176 -0.42 -2.62 -29.80
N LYS A 177 -0.58 -3.89 -30.17
CA LYS A 177 -1.61 -4.37 -31.11
C LYS A 177 -2.90 -4.70 -30.37
N GLU A 178 -4.04 -4.30 -30.93
CA GLU A 178 -5.34 -4.70 -30.40
C GLU A 178 -5.50 -6.23 -30.46
N PRO A 179 -6.09 -6.85 -29.43
CA PRO A 179 -6.24 -8.29 -29.38
C PRO A 179 -7.17 -8.75 -30.52
N THR A 180 -6.64 -9.58 -31.40
CA THR A 180 -7.37 -10.19 -32.51
C THR A 180 -7.85 -11.58 -32.07
N GLY A 181 -8.84 -11.64 -31.17
CA GLY A 181 -9.43 -12.91 -30.71
C GLY A 181 -10.20 -12.82 -29.39
N PRO A 182 -10.86 -13.91 -28.95
CA PRO A 182 -11.54 -13.99 -27.65
C PRO A 182 -10.51 -13.89 -26.52
N VAL A 183 -10.63 -12.85 -25.70
CA VAL A 183 -9.62 -12.43 -24.73
C VAL A 183 -9.96 -12.99 -23.35
N ASN A 184 -9.06 -13.72 -22.71
CA ASN A 184 -9.25 -14.15 -21.31
C ASN A 184 -9.20 -12.93 -20.35
N GLN A 185 -9.82 -13.02 -19.16
CA GLN A 185 -9.91 -11.87 -18.21
C GLN A 185 -8.55 -11.19 -17.94
N VAL A 186 -7.47 -11.97 -17.84
CA VAL A 186 -6.11 -11.46 -17.63
C VAL A 186 -5.59 -10.70 -18.85
N GLU A 187 -5.85 -11.18 -20.06
CA GLU A 187 -5.46 -10.49 -21.30
C GLU A 187 -6.30 -9.24 -21.55
N SER A 188 -7.57 -9.23 -21.14
CA SER A 188 -8.46 -8.07 -21.20
C SER A 188 -7.97 -6.96 -20.27
N ALA A 189 -7.60 -7.33 -19.05
CA ALA A 189 -6.97 -6.42 -18.08
C ALA A 189 -5.66 -5.81 -18.64
N ARG A 190 -4.89 -6.56 -19.43
CA ARG A 190 -3.66 -6.09 -20.08
C ARG A 190 -3.98 -5.16 -21.25
N ALA A 191 -4.87 -5.55 -22.16
CA ALA A 191 -5.28 -4.72 -23.30
C ALA A 191 -5.84 -3.36 -22.85
N ASN A 192 -6.57 -3.33 -21.74
CA ASN A 192 -7.07 -2.09 -21.14
C ASN A 192 -5.95 -1.13 -20.74
N LEU A 193 -4.86 -1.65 -20.17
CA LEU A 193 -3.73 -0.82 -19.73
C LEU A 193 -2.98 -0.20 -20.93
N ALA A 194 -2.78 -0.96 -22.01
CA ALA A 194 -2.13 -0.47 -23.23
C ALA A 194 -2.93 0.66 -23.87
N THR A 195 -4.24 0.46 -23.97
CA THR A 195 -5.18 1.39 -24.59
C THR A 195 -5.21 2.69 -23.80
N LEU A 196 -5.39 2.61 -22.49
CA LEU A 196 -5.39 3.78 -21.62
C LEU A 196 -4.06 4.55 -21.64
N ALA A 197 -2.93 3.85 -21.73
CA ALA A 197 -1.62 4.48 -21.86
C ALA A 197 -1.46 5.24 -23.19
N ARG A 198 -1.95 4.67 -24.30
CA ARG A 198 -1.98 5.34 -25.61
C ARG A 198 -2.89 6.57 -25.58
N ASP A 199 -4.08 6.45 -25.00
CA ASP A 199 -5.05 7.55 -24.91
C ASP A 199 -4.56 8.68 -24.00
N ALA A 200 -3.71 8.37 -23.02
CA ALA A 200 -3.05 9.33 -22.16
C ALA A 200 -1.71 9.85 -22.73
N ASN A 201 -1.35 9.47 -23.96
CA ASN A 201 -0.11 9.83 -24.65
C ASN A 201 1.16 9.53 -23.85
N VAL A 202 1.19 8.38 -23.16
CA VAL A 202 2.30 7.95 -22.31
C VAL A 202 3.29 7.13 -23.12
N THR A 203 4.60 7.41 -22.97
CA THR A 203 5.64 6.63 -23.64
C THR A 203 5.76 5.25 -23.02
N LEU A 204 5.50 4.19 -23.81
CA LEU A 204 5.65 2.81 -23.38
C LEU A 204 7.11 2.37 -23.45
N VAL A 205 7.63 1.79 -22.36
CA VAL A 205 8.98 1.24 -22.27
C VAL A 205 8.89 -0.24 -21.90
N ASN A 206 9.08 -1.12 -22.89
CA ASN A 206 8.94 -2.58 -22.76
C ASN A 206 10.27 -3.35 -22.76
N LYS A 207 11.40 -2.64 -22.75
CA LYS A 207 12.76 -3.20 -22.68
C LYS A 207 13.35 -3.03 -21.27
N VAL A 208 12.55 -3.29 -20.24
CA VAL A 208 12.98 -3.19 -18.84
C VAL A 208 13.26 -4.56 -18.25
N ILE A 209 14.31 -4.63 -17.43
CA ILE A 209 14.66 -5.80 -16.63
C ILE A 209 14.02 -5.72 -15.24
N THR A 210 13.80 -6.86 -14.58
CA THR A 210 13.19 -6.91 -13.23
C THR A 210 13.93 -6.02 -12.24
N GLN A 211 15.27 -6.05 -12.24
CA GLN A 211 16.10 -5.25 -11.35
C GLN A 211 15.86 -3.73 -11.48
N GLN A 212 15.49 -3.24 -12.67
CA GLN A 212 15.12 -1.83 -12.86
C GLN A 212 13.78 -1.52 -12.18
N LEU A 213 12.79 -2.39 -12.37
CA LEU A 213 11.47 -2.22 -11.78
C LEU A 213 11.53 -2.33 -10.25
N ASP A 214 12.30 -3.28 -9.72
CA ASP A 214 12.55 -3.43 -8.28
C ASP A 214 13.14 -2.15 -7.70
N ARG A 215 14.11 -1.52 -8.39
CA ARG A 215 14.67 -0.24 -7.92
C ARG A 215 13.67 0.91 -7.98
N MET A 216 12.88 1.01 -9.05
CA MET A 216 11.83 2.03 -9.17
C MET A 216 10.72 1.87 -8.11
N SER A 217 10.48 0.65 -7.63
CA SER A 217 9.48 0.36 -6.59
C SER A 217 10.07 0.17 -5.20
N ASP A 218 11.36 0.44 -4.99
CA ASP A 218 12.05 0.24 -3.71
C ASP A 218 11.86 -1.20 -3.15
N GLY A 219 12.00 -2.19 -4.02
CA GLY A 219 11.83 -3.62 -3.74
C GLY A 219 10.38 -4.06 -3.50
N ARG A 220 9.41 -3.14 -3.60
CA ARG A 220 8.00 -3.46 -3.32
C ARG A 220 7.33 -4.16 -4.52
N PRO A 221 6.27 -4.96 -4.28
CA PRO A 221 5.57 -5.68 -5.35
C PRO A 221 4.98 -4.76 -6.43
N HIS A 222 5.69 -4.63 -7.55
CA HIS A 222 5.31 -3.80 -8.69
C HIS A 222 4.45 -4.55 -9.73
N ASN A 223 4.34 -5.88 -9.65
CA ASN A 223 3.53 -6.72 -10.55
C ASN A 223 3.86 -6.50 -12.04
N GLY A 224 5.13 -6.19 -12.35
CA GLY A 224 5.59 -5.94 -13.72
C GLY A 224 5.22 -4.60 -14.33
N VAL A 225 4.63 -3.66 -13.56
CA VAL A 225 4.17 -2.37 -14.07
C VAL A 225 4.61 -1.23 -13.15
N VAL A 226 5.28 -0.24 -13.73
CA VAL A 226 5.66 1.01 -13.05
C VAL A 226 5.39 2.18 -13.98
N LEU A 227 4.72 3.21 -13.47
CA LEU A 227 4.43 4.45 -14.19
C LEU A 227 5.19 5.60 -13.55
N GLU A 228 5.96 6.31 -14.35
CA GLU A 228 6.57 7.57 -13.96
C GLU A 228 5.57 8.72 -14.13
N VAL A 229 5.30 9.45 -13.05
CA VAL A 229 4.26 10.47 -12.96
C VAL A 229 4.74 11.72 -12.23
N SER A 230 3.99 12.82 -12.34
CA SER A 230 4.09 13.92 -11.38
C SER A 230 3.46 13.55 -10.03
N LYS A 231 3.68 14.40 -9.03
CA LYS A 231 2.91 14.38 -7.79
C LYS A 231 1.40 14.41 -8.05
N LEU A 232 0.66 13.81 -7.14
CA LEU A 232 -0.81 13.88 -7.15
C LEU A 232 -1.25 15.29 -6.73
N PRO A 233 -2.20 15.92 -7.45
CA PRO A 233 -2.74 17.21 -7.04
C PRO A 233 -3.42 17.12 -5.66
N ALA A 234 -2.91 17.90 -4.72
CA ALA A 234 -3.42 18.09 -3.38
C ALA A 234 -3.22 19.58 -2.98
N PRO A 235 -4.07 20.50 -3.49
CA PRO A 235 -3.90 21.93 -3.26
C PRO A 235 -3.83 22.24 -1.75
N PRO A 236 -2.95 23.17 -1.32
CA PRO A 236 -2.86 23.57 0.07
C PRO A 236 -4.03 24.51 0.40
N VAL A 237 -4.89 24.10 1.34
CA VAL A 237 -6.12 24.81 1.70
C VAL A 237 -6.00 25.38 3.11
N LEU A 238 -6.35 26.66 3.25
CA LEU A 238 -6.47 27.34 4.52
C LEU A 238 -7.82 27.10 5.17
N HIS A 239 -8.93 27.20 4.43
CA HIS A 239 -10.29 26.88 4.91
C HIS A 239 -11.29 26.68 3.76
N LEU A 240 -12.47 26.16 4.10
CA LEU A 240 -13.60 25.99 3.17
C LEU A 240 -14.65 27.08 3.41
N SER A 241 -15.17 27.66 2.33
CA SER A 241 -16.34 28.53 2.38
C SER A 241 -17.62 27.70 2.57
N LYS A 242 -18.76 28.39 2.76
CA LYS A 242 -20.07 27.74 2.78
C LYS A 242 -20.32 27.04 1.43
N PRO A 243 -20.79 25.78 1.41
CA PRO A 243 -21.13 25.10 0.16
C PRO A 243 -22.25 25.79 -0.62
N ASP A 244 -22.11 25.87 -1.93
CA ASP A 244 -23.17 26.23 -2.86
C ASP A 244 -23.80 24.94 -3.40
N LEU A 245 -24.97 24.57 -2.87
CA LEU A 245 -25.67 23.36 -3.29
C LEU A 245 -26.27 23.46 -4.70
N LYS A 246 -26.54 24.68 -5.21
CA LYS A 246 -27.09 24.86 -6.57
C LYS A 246 -26.03 24.62 -7.61
N GLN A 247 -24.83 25.14 -7.37
CA GLN A 247 -23.67 24.92 -8.24
C GLN A 247 -22.96 23.60 -7.95
N SER A 248 -23.36 22.89 -6.88
CA SER A 248 -22.72 21.66 -6.42
C SER A 248 -21.21 21.86 -6.24
N SER A 249 -20.85 22.98 -5.60
CA SER A 249 -19.46 23.35 -5.38
C SER A 249 -19.19 23.97 -4.01
N VAL A 250 -17.93 23.95 -3.62
CA VAL A 250 -17.39 24.56 -2.41
C VAL A 250 -16.17 25.37 -2.82
N ARG A 251 -16.17 26.66 -2.51
CA ARG A 251 -14.98 27.49 -2.64
C ARG A 251 -14.00 27.22 -1.49
N MET A 252 -12.73 27.25 -1.81
CA MET A 252 -11.61 27.00 -0.91
C MET A 252 -10.71 28.21 -0.89
N GLU A 253 -10.22 28.61 0.28
CA GLU A 253 -9.11 29.56 0.35
C GLU A 253 -7.80 28.79 0.25
N LEU A 254 -7.01 29.04 -0.79
CA LEU A 254 -5.73 28.36 -1.00
C LEU A 254 -4.62 29.09 -0.25
N ALA A 255 -3.69 28.33 0.34
CA ALA A 255 -2.44 28.88 0.81
C ALA A 255 -1.53 29.26 -0.37
N LYS A 256 -0.46 30.00 -0.08
CA LYS A 256 0.54 30.34 -1.10
C LYS A 256 1.16 29.08 -1.68
N GLN A 257 1.23 29.02 -3.01
CA GLN A 257 1.85 27.95 -3.77
C GLN A 257 3.09 28.48 -4.51
N SER A 258 4.12 27.65 -4.66
CA SER A 258 5.18 27.90 -5.64
C SER A 258 4.66 27.74 -7.08
N ALA A 259 5.44 28.16 -8.07
CA ALA A 259 5.08 27.97 -9.48
C ALA A 259 4.97 26.47 -9.83
N GLU A 260 5.84 25.64 -9.28
CA GLU A 260 5.86 24.19 -9.46
C GLU A 260 4.65 23.53 -8.79
N GLU A 261 4.29 23.98 -7.58
CA GLU A 261 3.10 23.49 -6.87
C GLU A 261 1.81 23.86 -7.61
N ALA A 262 1.69 25.11 -8.07
CA ALA A 262 0.55 25.57 -8.85
C ALA A 262 0.44 24.84 -10.19
N ALA A 263 1.56 24.43 -10.81
CA ALA A 263 1.55 23.62 -12.02
C ALA A 263 1.01 22.20 -11.79
N VAL A 264 1.15 21.65 -10.58
CA VAL A 264 0.60 20.33 -10.20
C VAL A 264 -0.83 20.45 -9.71
N ASN A 265 -1.09 21.35 -8.76
CA ASN A 265 -2.37 21.48 -8.08
C ASN A 265 -3.41 22.25 -8.89
N GLY A 266 -2.96 23.05 -9.85
CA GLY A 266 -3.77 24.08 -10.49
C GLY A 266 -3.96 25.31 -9.60
N THR A 267 -4.66 26.30 -10.15
CA THR A 267 -4.99 27.57 -9.49
C THR A 267 -6.47 27.68 -9.13
N SER A 268 -7.27 26.66 -9.47
CA SER A 268 -8.70 26.66 -9.16
C SER A 268 -8.91 26.58 -7.65
N ASN A 269 -9.73 27.50 -7.15
CA ASN A 269 -10.12 27.60 -5.75
C ASN A 269 -11.52 27.00 -5.52
N GLU A 270 -12.00 26.18 -6.44
CA GLU A 270 -13.34 25.58 -6.37
C GLU A 270 -13.25 24.05 -6.43
N MET A 271 -13.99 23.41 -5.54
CA MET A 271 -14.13 21.97 -5.46
C MET A 271 -15.58 21.57 -5.77
N GLN A 272 -15.75 20.62 -6.66
CA GLN A 272 -17.05 20.02 -6.94
C GLN A 272 -17.42 19.04 -5.81
N ILE A 273 -18.69 19.05 -5.42
CA ILE A 273 -19.27 18.18 -4.40
C ILE A 273 -20.37 17.31 -5.02
N ALA A 274 -20.81 16.28 -4.29
CA ALA A 274 -21.88 15.40 -4.75
C ALA A 274 -23.20 16.18 -4.98
N ALA A 275 -23.66 16.19 -6.23
CA ALA A 275 -24.90 16.84 -6.65
C ALA A 275 -26.11 15.91 -6.46
N LYS A 276 -27.31 16.49 -6.29
CA LYS A 276 -28.59 15.77 -6.27
C LYS A 276 -28.60 14.59 -5.28
N THR A 277 -28.10 14.85 -4.07
CA THR A 277 -28.09 13.85 -2.99
C THR A 277 -28.96 14.29 -1.83
N TRP A 278 -29.26 13.37 -0.92
CA TRP A 278 -29.97 13.66 0.33
C TRP A 278 -29.10 14.40 1.36
N ARG A 279 -27.77 14.43 1.15
CA ARG A 279 -26.78 14.87 2.13
C ARG A 279 -26.08 16.16 1.71
N TYR A 280 -25.62 16.91 2.71
CA TYR A 280 -24.58 17.92 2.53
C TYR A 280 -23.20 17.27 2.32
N PRO A 281 -22.20 18.06 1.88
CA PRO A 281 -20.82 17.59 1.73
C PRO A 281 -20.20 17.04 3.02
N LEU A 282 -19.37 16.02 2.86
CA LEU A 282 -18.56 15.44 3.92
C LEU A 282 -17.08 15.53 3.53
N VAL A 283 -16.29 16.12 4.42
CA VAL A 283 -14.82 16.13 4.33
C VAL A 283 -14.24 15.31 5.48
N VAL A 284 -13.35 14.38 5.18
CA VAL A 284 -12.60 13.63 6.20
C VAL A 284 -11.24 14.29 6.39
N MET A 285 -10.96 14.74 7.61
CA MET A 285 -9.69 15.34 7.97
C MET A 285 -8.81 14.35 8.71
N LEU A 286 -7.56 14.19 8.28
CA LEU A 286 -6.56 13.34 8.91
C LEU A 286 -5.49 14.19 9.62
N ASP A 287 -5.28 13.97 10.92
CA ASP A 287 -4.18 14.57 11.69
C ASP A 287 -3.41 13.51 12.47
N GLY A 288 -2.08 13.49 12.33
CA GLY A 288 -1.22 12.59 13.10
C GLY A 288 -1.17 11.13 12.61
N ILE A 289 -1.67 10.83 11.40
CA ILE A 289 -1.61 9.49 10.82
C ILE A 289 -0.28 9.30 10.09
N LEU A 290 0.70 8.71 10.78
CA LEU A 290 2.09 8.60 10.32
C LEU A 290 2.34 7.47 9.33
N ASP A 291 1.54 6.40 9.37
CA ASP A 291 1.71 5.27 8.45
C ASP A 291 1.01 5.57 7.10
N PRO A 292 1.75 5.65 5.96
CA PRO A 292 1.15 5.83 4.65
C PRO A 292 0.19 4.70 4.24
N ALA A 293 0.35 3.49 4.77
CA ALA A 293 -0.59 2.40 4.51
C ALA A 293 -1.97 2.68 5.12
N ASN A 294 -2.00 3.19 6.36
CA ASN A 294 -3.24 3.64 7.02
C ASN A 294 -3.89 4.81 6.27
N VAL A 295 -3.12 5.83 5.87
CA VAL A 295 -3.63 6.95 5.05
C VAL A 295 -4.24 6.43 3.74
N GLY A 296 -3.55 5.54 3.03
CA GLY A 296 -4.07 4.94 1.80
C GLY A 296 -5.33 4.12 2.01
N SER A 297 -5.40 3.34 3.10
CA SER A 297 -6.59 2.56 3.48
C SER A 297 -7.80 3.47 3.72
N ILE A 298 -7.62 4.56 4.47
CA ILE A 298 -8.69 5.54 4.73
C ILE A 298 -9.16 6.21 3.44
N ILE A 299 -8.24 6.64 2.57
CA ILE A 299 -8.59 7.26 1.28
C ILE A 299 -9.40 6.29 0.42
N ARG A 300 -9.06 5.00 0.40
CA ARG A 300 -9.83 3.98 -0.32
C ARG A 300 -11.24 3.83 0.25
N THR A 301 -11.37 3.83 1.57
CA THR A 301 -12.67 3.78 2.23
C THR A 301 -13.50 5.03 1.93
N CYS A 302 -12.88 6.21 1.95
CA CYS A 302 -13.52 7.47 1.58
C CYS A 302 -14.03 7.45 0.13
N HIS A 303 -13.23 6.90 -0.79
CA HIS A 303 -13.64 6.70 -2.18
C HIS A 303 -14.87 5.80 -2.28
N PHE A 304 -14.83 4.65 -1.62
CA PHE A 304 -15.91 3.67 -1.65
C PHE A 304 -17.25 4.25 -1.18
N TYR A 305 -17.20 5.05 -0.11
CA TYR A 305 -18.39 5.69 0.45
C TYR A 305 -18.79 7.00 -0.24
N GLY A 306 -18.01 7.48 -1.20
CA GLY A 306 -18.32 8.71 -1.93
C GLY A 306 -18.16 9.98 -1.07
N VAL A 307 -17.15 10.03 -0.21
CA VAL A 307 -16.72 11.24 0.52
C VAL A 307 -16.27 12.31 -0.47
N ASP A 308 -16.62 13.58 -0.25
CA ASP A 308 -16.36 14.67 -1.19
C ASP A 308 -14.87 15.05 -1.25
N ALA A 309 -14.18 15.06 -0.09
CA ALA A 309 -12.73 15.23 -0.04
C ALA A 309 -12.08 14.63 1.21
N VAL A 310 -10.78 14.32 1.09
CA VAL A 310 -9.91 13.96 2.20
C VAL A 310 -8.88 15.07 2.39
N ALA A 311 -8.94 15.74 3.54
CA ALA A 311 -8.03 16.80 3.92
C ALA A 311 -6.95 16.26 4.86
N VAL A 312 -5.67 16.43 4.52
CA VAL A 312 -4.56 15.80 5.24
C VAL A 312 -3.63 16.86 5.80
N ALA A 313 -3.42 16.84 7.11
CA ALA A 313 -2.45 17.70 7.78
C ALA A 313 -1.02 17.31 7.38
N THR A 314 -0.41 18.10 6.47
CA THR A 314 0.88 17.73 5.86
C THR A 314 2.07 17.79 6.81
N ASN A 315 1.91 18.51 7.93
CA ASN A 315 2.97 18.63 8.93
C ASN A 315 2.97 17.47 9.94
N THR A 316 1.93 16.62 9.92
CA THR A 316 1.67 15.66 11.00
C THR A 316 1.32 14.27 10.48
N CYS A 317 0.90 14.15 9.22
CA CYS A 317 0.59 12.88 8.56
C CYS A 317 1.69 12.42 7.61
N ALA A 318 1.59 11.16 7.18
CA ALA A 318 2.42 10.61 6.12
C ALA A 318 2.34 11.44 4.83
N ASN A 319 3.45 11.51 4.09
CA ASN A 319 3.50 12.22 2.81
C ASN A 319 2.53 11.58 1.79
N LEU A 320 1.58 12.38 1.30
CA LEU A 320 0.59 11.97 0.29
C LEU A 320 1.21 11.51 -1.04
N SER A 321 2.41 11.99 -1.35
CA SER A 321 3.14 11.63 -2.57
C SER A 321 3.83 10.27 -2.45
N SER A 322 3.81 9.64 -1.27
CA SER A 322 4.36 8.30 -1.08
C SER A 322 3.64 7.28 -1.98
N PRO A 323 4.39 6.51 -2.80
CA PRO A 323 3.81 5.44 -3.61
C PRO A 323 3.07 4.38 -2.79
N ILE A 324 3.40 4.26 -1.50
CA ILE A 324 2.73 3.35 -0.55
C ILE A 324 1.26 3.75 -0.37
N VAL A 325 0.95 5.06 -0.32
CA VAL A 325 -0.44 5.56 -0.21
C VAL A 325 -1.25 5.12 -1.43
N ALA A 326 -0.69 5.28 -2.62
CA ALA A 326 -1.36 4.87 -3.85
C ALA A 326 -1.54 3.34 -3.93
N LYS A 327 -0.54 2.57 -3.47
CA LYS A 327 -0.62 1.11 -3.39
C LYS A 327 -1.68 0.66 -2.38
N ALA A 328 -1.65 1.17 -1.16
CA ALA A 328 -2.59 0.82 -0.09
C ALA A 328 -4.03 1.23 -0.44
N SER A 329 -4.20 2.39 -1.09
CA SER A 329 -5.52 2.83 -1.57
C SER A 329 -6.04 2.05 -2.78
N SER A 330 -5.24 1.13 -3.35
CA SER A 330 -5.55 0.44 -4.61
C SER A 330 -5.91 1.40 -5.75
N GLY A 331 -5.30 2.59 -5.76
CA GLY A 331 -5.59 3.66 -6.71
C GLY A 331 -6.76 4.58 -6.34
N GLY A 332 -7.44 4.37 -5.21
CA GLY A 332 -8.54 5.24 -4.75
C GLY A 332 -8.14 6.70 -4.56
N CYS A 333 -6.85 6.98 -4.28
CA CYS A 333 -6.32 8.35 -4.21
C CYS A 333 -6.44 9.12 -5.51
N GLU A 334 -6.49 8.44 -6.66
CA GLU A 334 -6.65 9.08 -7.98
C GLU A 334 -8.09 9.55 -8.21
N ALA A 335 -9.07 8.98 -7.52
CA ALA A 335 -10.48 9.31 -7.69
C ALA A 335 -10.99 10.32 -6.65
N VAL A 336 -10.50 10.26 -5.40
CA VAL A 336 -10.92 11.18 -4.33
C VAL A 336 -10.14 12.48 -4.37
N ARG A 337 -10.83 13.61 -4.13
CA ARG A 337 -10.15 14.90 -3.98
C ARG A 337 -9.33 14.90 -2.70
N LEU A 338 -8.03 15.21 -2.83
CA LEU A 338 -7.13 15.36 -1.70
C LEU A 338 -6.86 16.84 -1.48
N LEU A 339 -6.87 17.27 -0.23
CA LEU A 339 -6.51 18.63 0.18
C LEU A 339 -5.32 18.55 1.14
N SER A 340 -4.34 19.42 0.95
CA SER A 340 -3.20 19.56 1.86
C SER A 340 -3.52 20.63 2.90
N LEU A 341 -3.35 20.33 4.18
CA LEU A 341 -3.61 21.28 5.27
C LEU A 341 -2.29 21.71 5.92
N PRO A 342 -1.70 22.84 5.49
CA PRO A 342 -0.50 23.39 6.15
C PRO A 342 -0.82 23.92 7.55
N LYS A 343 -2.07 24.32 7.79
CA LYS A 343 -2.55 24.89 9.07
C LYS A 343 -3.89 24.25 9.48
N PRO A 344 -3.87 23.00 9.99
CA PRO A 344 -5.09 22.24 10.29
C PRO A 344 -6.01 22.93 11.31
N SER A 345 -5.47 23.62 12.32
CA SER A 345 -6.28 24.32 13.33
C SER A 345 -7.00 25.56 12.77
N GLU A 346 -6.36 26.29 11.84
CA GLU A 346 -6.98 27.42 11.13
C GLU A 346 -8.09 26.94 10.20
N PHE A 347 -7.83 25.85 9.48
CA PHE A 347 -8.80 25.18 8.62
C PHE A 347 -10.08 24.80 9.34
N VAL A 348 -9.97 24.12 10.48
CA VAL A 348 -11.16 23.72 11.25
C VAL A 348 -11.90 24.94 11.79
N TYR A 349 -11.18 25.94 12.29
CA TYR A 349 -11.79 27.13 12.88
C TYR A 349 -12.59 27.96 11.86
N GLU A 350 -11.96 28.34 10.74
CA GLU A 350 -12.62 29.20 9.75
C GLU A 350 -13.67 28.43 8.95
N SER A 351 -13.47 27.14 8.66
CA SER A 351 -14.52 26.33 8.04
C SER A 351 -15.74 26.19 8.95
N GLY A 352 -15.53 26.05 10.26
CA GLY A 352 -16.61 26.07 11.25
C GLY A 352 -17.41 27.38 11.23
N ARG A 353 -16.72 28.53 11.14
CA ARG A 353 -17.37 29.85 11.00
C ARG A 353 -18.16 29.98 9.69
N ASN A 354 -17.77 29.24 8.65
CA ASN A 354 -18.46 29.17 7.37
C ASN A 354 -19.60 28.13 7.33
N GLY A 355 -20.01 27.60 8.50
CA GLY A 355 -21.19 26.75 8.64
C GLY A 355 -20.93 25.25 8.51
N TRP A 356 -19.66 24.82 8.58
CA TRP A 356 -19.30 23.40 8.66
C TRP A 356 -19.41 22.88 10.10
N SER A 357 -20.13 21.78 10.30
CA SER A 357 -20.16 21.08 11.59
C SER A 357 -18.92 20.18 11.74
N ILE A 358 -18.20 20.36 12.83
CA ILE A 358 -16.93 19.69 13.10
C ILE A 358 -17.14 18.53 14.06
N TYR A 359 -16.84 17.31 13.59
CA TYR A 359 -16.93 16.10 14.39
C TYR A 359 -15.55 15.50 14.62
N ALA A 360 -15.27 15.08 15.84
CA ALA A 360 -14.03 14.39 16.20
C ALA A 360 -14.30 12.91 16.47
N ALA A 361 -13.56 12.03 15.82
CA ALA A 361 -13.55 10.61 16.17
C ALA A 361 -12.84 10.42 17.52
N GLU A 362 -13.48 9.70 18.43
CA GLU A 362 -12.94 9.44 19.76
C GLU A 362 -13.09 7.96 20.11
N ALA A 363 -12.08 7.40 20.79
CA ALA A 363 -12.15 6.03 21.30
C ALA A 363 -13.20 5.94 22.43
N SER A 364 -13.90 4.81 22.53
CA SER A 364 -14.91 4.60 23.57
C SER A 364 -14.33 4.68 24.99
N SER A 365 -13.06 4.30 25.17
CA SER A 365 -12.30 4.34 26.43
C SER A 365 -11.79 5.72 26.82
N ALA A 366 -11.84 6.72 25.93
CA ALA A 366 -11.39 8.08 26.23
C ALA A 366 -12.33 8.74 27.25
N GLY A 367 -12.00 8.61 28.53
CA GLY A 367 -12.71 9.19 29.64
C GLY A 367 -12.38 10.68 29.79
N SER A 368 -12.91 11.53 28.90
CA SER A 368 -12.72 12.99 29.07
C SER A 368 -13.68 13.88 28.27
N ALA A 369 -14.40 13.38 27.26
CA ALA A 369 -15.33 14.24 26.53
C ALA A 369 -16.54 14.62 27.40
N ASP A 370 -16.90 15.89 27.33
CA ASP A 370 -18.14 16.46 27.83
C ASP A 370 -19.31 15.57 27.39
N LYS A 371 -19.92 14.86 28.37
CA LYS A 371 -20.93 13.82 28.10
C LYS A 371 -22.10 14.32 27.26
N THR A 372 -22.34 15.63 27.25
CA THR A 372 -23.40 16.30 26.49
C THR A 372 -23.17 16.29 24.98
N ARG A 373 -21.91 16.19 24.52
CA ARG A 373 -21.53 16.23 23.10
C ARG A 373 -21.07 14.88 22.54
N LYS A 374 -21.22 13.81 23.31
CA LYS A 374 -20.83 12.46 22.88
C LYS A 374 -21.96 11.80 22.10
N LEU A 375 -21.66 11.47 20.85
CA LEU A 375 -22.51 10.75 19.93
C LEU A 375 -21.96 9.34 19.72
N THR A 376 -22.86 8.42 19.45
CA THR A 376 -22.51 7.04 19.06
C THR A 376 -22.77 6.84 17.57
N THR A 377 -22.03 5.94 16.94
CA THR A 377 -22.27 5.55 15.54
C THR A 377 -23.74 5.19 15.29
N SER A 378 -24.39 4.50 16.22
CA SER A 378 -25.82 4.18 16.13
C SER A 378 -26.73 5.43 16.13
N SER A 379 -26.43 6.43 16.97
CA SER A 379 -27.17 7.70 16.97
C SER A 379 -26.97 8.51 15.69
N VAL A 380 -25.73 8.52 15.17
CA VAL A 380 -25.38 9.21 13.93
C VAL A 380 -26.05 8.53 12.73
N ALA A 381 -26.11 7.20 12.70
CA ALA A 381 -26.79 6.47 11.63
C ALA A 381 -28.31 6.70 11.62
N ALA A 382 -28.92 6.89 12.80
CA ALA A 382 -30.35 7.14 12.92
C ALA A 382 -30.75 8.57 12.49
N ASP A 383 -29.95 9.57 12.85
CA ASP A 383 -30.17 10.98 12.50
C ASP A 383 -28.86 11.63 12.04
N SER A 384 -28.46 11.30 10.80
CA SER A 384 -27.19 11.75 10.25
C SER A 384 -27.10 13.28 10.19
N PRO A 385 -26.01 13.88 10.73
CA PRO A 385 -25.82 15.32 10.68
C PRO A 385 -25.67 15.84 9.25
N LEU A 386 -25.27 14.98 8.31
CA LEU A 386 -25.20 15.31 6.89
C LEU A 386 -26.56 15.64 6.27
N ALA A 387 -27.67 15.26 6.90
CA ALA A 387 -28.99 15.71 6.46
C ALA A 387 -29.20 17.22 6.69
N LYS A 388 -28.45 17.83 7.63
CA LYS A 388 -28.71 19.19 8.13
C LYS A 388 -27.57 20.18 7.85
N HIS A 389 -26.32 19.73 7.90
CA HIS A 389 -25.14 20.61 7.74
C HIS A 389 -24.01 19.92 6.96
N PRO A 390 -23.15 20.68 6.25
CA PRO A 390 -21.88 20.15 5.76
C PRO A 390 -20.98 19.79 6.94
N CYS A 391 -20.26 18.68 6.86
CA CYS A 391 -19.53 18.14 8.00
C CYS A 391 -18.04 17.93 7.70
N ILE A 392 -17.21 18.16 8.71
CA ILE A 392 -15.80 17.76 8.73
C ILE A 392 -15.64 16.69 9.81
N LEU A 393 -15.27 15.47 9.42
CA LEU A 393 -14.96 14.38 10.35
C LEU A 393 -13.45 14.28 10.53
N MET A 394 -12.96 14.60 11.73
CA MET A 394 -11.55 14.54 12.09
C MET A 394 -11.19 13.14 12.63
N LEU A 395 -10.13 12.56 12.07
CA LEU A 395 -9.51 11.31 12.51
C LEU A 395 -8.10 11.61 13.03
N GLY A 396 -7.79 11.10 14.23
CA GLY A 396 -6.52 11.31 14.91
C GLY A 396 -5.55 10.14 14.77
N ALA A 397 -4.40 10.26 15.44
CA ALA A 397 -3.41 9.20 15.56
C ALA A 397 -3.96 7.99 16.32
N GLU A 398 -3.45 6.79 16.03
CA GLU A 398 -3.94 5.54 16.66
C GLU A 398 -3.74 5.49 18.18
N GLY A 399 -2.70 6.14 18.70
CA GLY A 399 -2.39 6.18 20.13
C GLY A 399 -2.97 7.42 20.82
N GLU A 400 -2.43 8.60 20.50
CA GLU A 400 -2.79 9.86 21.16
C GLU A 400 -4.16 10.42 20.73
N GLY A 401 -4.73 9.90 19.64
CA GLY A 401 -5.94 10.45 19.05
C GLY A 401 -5.70 11.82 18.41
N LEU A 402 -6.70 12.71 18.53
CA LEU A 402 -6.61 14.08 18.05
C LEU A 402 -5.95 14.98 19.10
N ARG A 403 -5.11 15.90 18.63
CA ARG A 403 -4.51 16.94 19.47
C ARG A 403 -5.58 17.79 20.15
N GLU A 404 -5.31 18.20 21.39
CA GLU A 404 -6.26 18.94 22.21
C GLU A 404 -6.76 20.25 21.55
N ASN A 405 -5.91 20.94 20.78
CA ASN A 405 -6.31 22.16 20.09
C ASN A 405 -7.34 21.94 18.97
N LEU A 406 -7.30 20.79 18.29
CA LEU A 406 -8.30 20.39 17.29
C LEU A 406 -9.54 19.85 17.99
N ARG A 407 -9.33 19.02 19.02
CA ARG A 407 -10.39 18.44 19.85
C ARG A 407 -11.31 19.50 20.44
N LYS A 408 -10.76 20.61 20.97
CA LYS A 408 -11.52 21.74 21.51
C LYS A 408 -12.39 22.48 20.48
N ARG A 409 -12.12 22.32 19.18
CA ARG A 409 -12.88 22.94 18.10
C ARG A 409 -13.98 22.03 17.55
N ALA A 410 -14.12 20.81 18.05
CA ALA A 410 -15.18 19.91 17.65
C ALA A 410 -16.53 20.32 18.27
N ASP A 411 -17.57 20.32 17.44
CA ASP A 411 -18.96 20.51 17.85
C ASP A 411 -19.50 19.23 18.51
N GLY A 412 -19.02 18.06 18.09
CA GLY A 412 -19.40 16.77 18.65
C GLY A 412 -18.30 15.71 18.59
N PHE A 413 -18.35 14.74 19.50
CA PHE A 413 -17.44 13.61 19.57
C PHE A 413 -18.18 12.34 19.17
N VAL A 414 -17.69 11.63 18.14
CA VAL A 414 -18.33 10.39 17.66
C VAL A 414 -17.48 9.20 18.09
N ALA A 415 -18.08 8.33 18.89
CA ALA A 415 -17.45 7.11 19.38
C ALA A 415 -18.08 5.87 18.75
N ILE A 416 -17.22 4.92 18.38
CA ILE A 416 -17.64 3.58 17.96
C ILE A 416 -17.99 2.79 19.22
N GLN A 417 -19.23 2.35 19.33
CA GLN A 417 -19.68 1.57 20.49
C GLN A 417 -18.93 0.25 20.55
N SER A 418 -18.20 0.02 21.64
CA SER A 418 -17.63 -1.28 21.96
C SER A 418 -18.63 -2.09 22.77
N SER A 419 -18.89 -3.33 22.38
CA SER A 419 -19.58 -4.28 23.25
C SER A 419 -18.75 -4.53 24.51
N ALA A 420 -19.40 -4.77 25.65
CA ALA A 420 -18.71 -5.19 26.87
C ALA A 420 -17.95 -6.49 26.57
N LYS A 421 -16.63 -6.48 26.83
CA LYS A 421 -15.82 -7.70 26.72
C LYS A 421 -16.29 -8.68 27.81
N PRO A 422 -16.50 -9.97 27.49
CA PRO A 422 -16.78 -11.00 28.49
C PRO A 422 -15.73 -10.99 29.61
N ALA A 423 -16.14 -11.26 30.85
CA ALA A 423 -15.27 -11.16 32.02
C ALA A 423 -14.10 -12.16 32.01
N ASP A 424 -14.23 -13.25 31.25
CA ASP A 424 -13.22 -14.28 31.00
C ASP A 424 -12.25 -13.92 29.86
N MET A 425 -12.54 -12.87 29.09
CA MET A 425 -11.67 -12.41 28.01
C MET A 425 -10.57 -11.51 28.60
N GLY A 426 -9.34 -12.02 28.66
CA GLY A 426 -8.17 -11.32 29.20
C GLY A 426 -7.96 -9.93 28.57
N ASN A 427 -7.74 -8.93 29.42
CA ASN A 427 -7.44 -7.57 28.95
C ASN A 427 -5.96 -7.47 28.54
N VAL A 428 -5.70 -7.57 27.24
CA VAL A 428 -4.36 -7.41 26.65
C VAL A 428 -4.00 -5.95 26.32
N GLY A 429 -4.77 -4.98 26.81
CA GLY A 429 -4.50 -3.55 26.61
C GLY A 429 -4.86 -3.02 25.21
N VAL A 430 -5.56 -3.80 24.40
CA VAL A 430 -6.09 -3.35 23.10
C VAL A 430 -7.51 -2.82 23.29
N ASP A 431 -7.66 -1.51 23.32
CA ASP A 431 -8.91 -0.80 23.62
C ASP A 431 -9.41 0.07 22.45
N SER A 432 -8.66 0.12 21.34
CA SER A 432 -8.98 0.88 20.14
C SER A 432 -8.94 0.03 18.87
N LEU A 433 -9.62 0.50 17.83
CA LEU A 433 -9.56 -0.07 16.49
C LEU A 433 -8.45 0.62 15.68
N ASN A 434 -7.87 -0.10 14.72
CA ASN A 434 -7.03 0.51 13.70
C ASN A 434 -7.79 1.68 13.03
N VAL A 435 -7.09 2.79 12.77
CA VAL A 435 -7.72 4.02 12.30
C VAL A 435 -8.45 3.84 10.95
N GLY A 436 -7.96 2.96 10.07
CA GLY A 436 -8.62 2.63 8.81
C GLY A 436 -9.94 1.89 8.99
N VAL A 437 -10.00 0.96 9.95
CA VAL A 437 -11.24 0.25 10.32
C VAL A 437 -12.23 1.21 10.98
N ALA A 438 -11.74 2.04 11.90
CA ALA A 438 -12.56 3.06 12.57
C ALA A 438 -13.17 4.04 11.56
N ALA A 439 -12.38 4.50 10.59
CA ALA A 439 -12.86 5.36 9.50
C ALA A 439 -14.02 4.72 8.73
N GLY A 440 -13.95 3.42 8.43
CA GLY A 440 -15.02 2.72 7.73
C GLY A 440 -16.33 2.67 8.51
N ILE A 441 -16.26 2.38 9.81
CA ILE A 441 -17.46 2.32 10.68
C ILE A 441 -18.06 3.72 10.86
N LEU A 442 -17.23 4.73 11.06
CA LEU A 442 -17.69 6.11 11.20
C LEU A 442 -18.33 6.60 9.90
N LEU A 443 -17.69 6.38 8.74
CA LEU A 443 -18.23 6.78 7.46
C LEU A 443 -19.55 6.11 7.14
N GLU A 444 -19.70 4.81 7.43
CA GLU A 444 -20.97 4.10 7.32
C GLU A 444 -22.05 4.82 8.14
N SER A 445 -21.77 5.15 9.40
CA SER A 445 -22.75 5.82 10.25
C SER A 445 -23.16 7.21 9.74
N PHE A 446 -22.22 7.99 9.21
CA PHE A 446 -22.53 9.31 8.65
C PHE A 446 -23.31 9.21 7.35
N LEU A 447 -23.00 8.25 6.49
CA LEU A 447 -23.53 8.16 5.13
C LEU A 447 -24.73 7.21 4.99
N SER A 448 -25.12 6.55 6.08
CA SER A 448 -26.40 5.87 6.20
C SER A 448 -27.54 6.90 6.17
N ARG A 449 -28.36 6.84 5.11
CA ARG A 449 -29.46 7.78 4.90
C ARG A 449 -30.56 7.57 5.95
N PRO A 450 -30.88 8.59 6.76
CA PRO A 450 -31.99 8.50 7.72
C PRO A 450 -33.32 8.25 7.00
N ALA A 451 -34.23 7.50 7.62
CA ALA A 451 -35.55 7.21 7.04
C ALA A 451 -36.38 8.48 6.75
N ALA A 452 -36.18 9.54 7.54
CA ALA A 452 -36.84 10.82 7.39
C ALA A 452 -36.18 11.75 6.34
N ALA A 453 -34.97 11.42 5.85
CA ALA A 453 -34.27 12.27 4.89
C ALA A 453 -34.88 12.11 3.48
N PRO A 454 -35.05 13.23 2.73
CA PRO A 454 -35.55 13.17 1.37
C PRO A 454 -34.59 12.38 0.47
N LYS A 455 -35.04 11.94 -0.71
CA LYS A 455 -34.14 11.29 -1.69
C LYS A 455 -33.10 12.26 -2.24
N GLU A 456 -33.52 13.50 -2.48
CA GLU A 456 -32.70 14.62 -2.92
C GLU A 456 -33.07 15.84 -2.09
N LYS A 457 -32.10 16.68 -1.75
CA LYS A 457 -32.37 17.94 -1.05
C LYS A 457 -33.11 18.92 -1.94
N ASP A 458 -34.12 19.59 -1.36
CA ASP A 458 -34.77 20.73 -1.99
C ASP A 458 -33.85 21.96 -1.90
N ILE A 459 -33.33 22.38 -3.04
CA ILE A 459 -32.40 23.51 -3.20
C ILE A 459 -33.12 24.81 -3.60
N SER A 460 -34.45 24.82 -3.68
CA SER A 460 -35.24 25.98 -4.13
C SER A 460 -35.20 27.16 -3.14
N GLY A 461 -35.06 26.88 -1.83
CA GLY A 461 -35.09 27.89 -0.75
C GLY A 461 -33.74 28.49 -0.33
N GLU A 462 -32.59 27.92 -0.75
CA GLU A 462 -31.28 28.51 -0.48
C GLU A 462 -31.04 29.69 -1.44
N LEU A 463 -31.49 30.88 -1.05
CA LEU A 463 -31.12 32.13 -1.71
C LEU A 463 -29.61 32.33 -1.54
N GLY A 464 -28.87 32.25 -2.65
CA GLY A 464 -27.47 32.64 -2.70
C GLY A 464 -27.41 34.15 -2.50
N TRP A 465 -26.81 34.57 -1.41
CA TRP A 465 -26.55 35.98 -1.10
C TRP A 465 -25.06 36.24 -1.24
#